data_AF-A0A0Q7QJJ9-F1
#
_entry.id   AF-A0A0Q7QJJ9-F1
#
_cell.length_a   1.000
_cell.length_b   1.000
_cell.length_c   1.000
_cell.angle_alpha   90.00
_cell.angle_beta   90.00
_cell.angle_gamma   90.00
#
_symmetry.space_group_name_H-M   'P 1'
#
loop_
_entity.id
_entity.type
_entity.pdbx_description
1 polymer ?
#
loop_
_entity_poly.entity_id
_entity_poly.type
_entity_poly.pdbx_seq_one_letter_code
_entity_poly.pdbx_strand_id
1 'polypeptide(L)' 'MTKCKADCLHRRRVRDYQEERIRQEDLARETANGWETEYREYLEEHPLITFHEWLKQTKNTPEPVEQEEAA' A
#
# COMPACT_ATOMS: atom_id res chain seq x y z
N MET A 1 -12.45 -26.03 -1.68
CA MET A 1 -11.67 -24.83 -2.09
C MET A 1 -12.63 -23.83 -2.71
N THR A 2 -13.04 -22.81 -1.95
CA THR A 2 -13.91 -21.73 -2.44
C THR A 2 -13.13 -20.92 -3.48
N LYS A 3 -13.56 -20.96 -4.74
CA LYS A 3 -12.93 -20.19 -5.83
C LYS A 3 -13.00 -18.70 -5.48
N CYS A 4 -11.84 -18.05 -5.34
CA CYS A 4 -11.79 -16.59 -5.15
C CYS A 4 -12.37 -15.92 -6.40
N LYS A 5 -13.57 -15.35 -6.28
CA LYS A 5 -14.20 -14.54 -7.34
C LYS A 5 -13.39 -13.26 -7.58
N ALA A 6 -13.57 -12.61 -8.73
CA ALA A 6 -12.84 -11.39 -9.09
C ALA A 6 -12.89 -10.31 -7.98
N ASP A 7 -14.04 -10.18 -7.31
CA ASP A 7 -14.25 -9.21 -6.22
C ASP A 7 -14.11 -9.81 -4.81
N CYS A 8 -13.43 -10.96 -4.67
CA CYS A 8 -13.17 -11.49 -3.33
C CYS A 8 -12.30 -10.51 -2.53
N LEU A 9 -12.59 -10.34 -1.24
CA LEU A 9 -11.86 -9.44 -0.33
C LEU A 9 -10.33 -9.63 -0.40
N HIS A 10 -9.88 -10.87 -0.64
CA HIS A 10 -8.47 -11.18 -0.87
C HIS A 10 -7.91 -10.40 -2.07
N ARG A 11 -8.56 -10.46 -3.24
CA ARG A 11 -8.07 -9.78 -4.45
C ARG A 11 -8.08 -8.27 -4.28
N ARG A 12 -9.11 -7.71 -3.63
CA ARG A 12 -9.14 -6.28 -3.28
C ARG A 12 -7.93 -5.91 -2.43
N ARG A 13 -7.67 -6.65 -1.35
CA ARG A 13 -6.52 -6.41 -0.48
C ARG A 13 -5.17 -6.54 -1.19
N VAL A 14 -5.04 -7.52 -2.09
CA VAL A 14 -3.81 -7.67 -2.90
C VAL A 14 -3.62 -6.48 -3.83
N ARG A 15 -4.68 -6.00 -4.49
CA ARG A 15 -4.63 -4.82 -5.35
C ARG A 15 -4.27 -3.57 -4.55
N ASP A 16 -4.95 -3.32 -3.44
CA ASP A 16 -4.73 -2.14 -2.60
C ASP A 16 -3.28 -2.15 -2.03
N TYR A 17 -2.73 -3.32 -1.71
CA TYR A 17 -1.30 -3.46 -1.35
C TYR A 17 -0.36 -3.15 -2.52
N GLN A 18 -0.67 -3.63 -3.73
CA GLN A 18 0.14 -3.35 -4.91
C GLN A 18 0.18 -1.84 -5.20
N GLU A 19 -0.95 -1.16 -5.05
CA GLU A 19 -1.04 0.31 -5.18
C GLU A 19 -0.16 1.02 -4.15
N GLU A 20 -0.18 0.59 -2.88
CA GLU A 20 0.68 1.17 -1.84
C GLU A 20 2.17 0.91 -2.10
N ARG A 21 2.53 -0.28 -2.59
CA ARG A 21 3.91 -0.60 -2.98
C ARG A 21 4.41 0.32 -4.10
N ILE A 22 3.60 0.50 -5.14
CA ILE A 22 3.92 1.37 -6.27
C ILE A 22 4.13 2.80 -5.79
N ARG A 23 3.23 3.31 -4.92
CA ARG A 23 3.36 4.64 -4.34
C ARG A 23 4.69 4.83 -3.58
N GLN A 24 5.12 3.85 -2.79
CA GLN A 24 6.39 3.93 -2.05
C GLN A 24 7.60 3.87 -2.98
N GLU A 25 7.53 3.05 -4.04
CA GLU A 25 8.58 2.98 -5.06
C GLU A 25 8.69 4.29 -5.85
N ASP A 26 7.56 4.90 -6.22
CA ASP A 26 7.52 6.20 -6.89
C ASP A 26 8.09 7.31 -5.99
N LEU A 27 7.72 7.35 -4.71
CA LEU A 27 8.26 8.31 -3.75
C LEU A 27 9.79 8.16 -3.57
N ALA A 28 10.28 6.93 -3.50
CA ALA A 28 11.71 6.65 -3.41
C ALA A 28 12.45 7.14 -4.68
N ARG A 29 11.86 6.93 -5.87
CA ARG A 29 12.42 7.41 -7.14
C ARG A 29 12.41 8.93 -7.25
N GLU A 30 11.33 9.58 -6.81
CA GLU A 30 11.21 11.04 -6.76
C GLU A 30 12.24 11.65 -5.80
N THR A 31 12.39 11.05 -4.62
CA THR A 31 13.35 11.50 -3.60
C THR A 31 14.78 11.37 -4.09
N ALA A 32 15.10 10.26 -4.76
CA ALA A 32 16.40 10.02 -5.35
C ALA A 32 16.69 10.88 -6.60
N ASN A 33 15.72 11.62 -7.12
CA ASN A 33 15.87 12.52 -8.28
C ASN A 33 16.60 11.88 -9.49
N GLY A 34 16.40 10.56 -9.71
CA GLY A 34 17.04 9.79 -10.78
C GLY A 34 18.43 9.22 -10.47
N TRP A 35 18.98 9.43 -9.28
CA TRP A 35 20.27 8.89 -8.84
C TRP A 35 20.11 7.50 -8.20
N GLU A 36 20.70 6.48 -8.83
CA GLU A 36 20.60 5.08 -8.37
C GLU A 36 21.19 4.86 -6.97
N THR A 37 22.25 5.59 -6.61
CA THR A 37 22.87 5.50 -5.28
C THR A 37 21.94 6.01 -4.19
N GLU A 38 21.33 7.18 -4.40
CA GLU A 38 20.38 7.77 -3.45
C GLU A 38 19.11 6.93 -3.34
N TYR A 39 18.65 6.32 -4.44
CA TYR A 39 17.51 5.39 -4.42
C TYR A 39 17.77 4.19 -3.51
N ARG A 40 18.95 3.58 -3.62
CA ARG A 40 19.32 2.43 -2.78
C ARG A 40 19.50 2.82 -1.32
N GLU A 41 20.18 3.93 -1.04
CA GLU A 41 20.35 4.45 0.32
C GLU A 41 18.99 4.74 0.96
N TYR A 42 18.09 5.37 0.21
CA TYR A 42 16.72 5.62 0.65
C TYR A 42 15.98 4.32 0.98
N LEU A 43 16.12 3.27 0.17
CA LEU A 43 15.48 1.98 0.45
C LEU A 43 16.09 1.22 1.63
N GLU A 44 17.37 1.45 1.94
CA GLU A 44 18.02 0.89 3.14
C GLU A 44 17.50 1.57 4.41
N GLU A 45 17.30 2.89 4.39
CA GLU A 45 16.73 3.67 5.50
C GLU A 45 15.21 3.50 5.63
N HIS A 46 14.52 3.38 4.50
CA HIS A 46 13.08 3.30 4.38
C HIS A 46 12.66 2.05 3.57
N PRO A 47 12.72 0.86 4.20
CA PRO A 47 12.35 -0.38 3.52
C PRO A 47 10.88 -0.37 3.13
N LEU A 48 10.61 -0.77 1.89
CA LEU A 48 9.25 -0.87 1.34
C LEU A 48 8.39 -1.82 2.18
N ILE A 49 7.15 -1.41 2.46
CA ILE A 49 6.22 -2.16 3.31
C ILE A 49 5.99 -3.57 2.77
N THR A 50 5.92 -4.56 3.66
CA THR A 50 5.52 -5.92 3.26
C THR A 50 4.00 -6.08 3.31
N PHE A 51 3.45 -7.05 2.56
CA PHE A 51 2.00 -7.32 2.58
C PHE A 51 1.45 -7.58 3.99
N HIS A 52 2.23 -8.27 4.84
CA HIS A 52 1.83 -8.56 6.22
C HIS A 52 1.76 -7.31 7.09
N GLU A 53 2.74 -6.41 6.96
CA GLU A 53 2.76 -5.13 7.68
C GLU A 53 1.63 -4.22 7.22
N TRP A 54 1.42 -4.13 5.90
CA TRP A 54 0.30 -3.42 5.32
C TRP A 54 -1.04 -3.94 5.83
N LEU A 55 -1.21 -5.27 5.91
CA LEU A 55 -2.40 -5.89 6.49
C LEU A 55 -2.59 -5.54 7.97
N LYS A 56 -1.51 -5.41 8.76
CA LYS A 56 -1.62 -5.00 10.17
C LYS A 56 -2.06 -3.55 10.31
N GLN A 57 -1.54 -2.66 9.47
CA GLN A 57 -1.92 -1.24 9.45
C GLN A 57 -3.40 -1.09 9.07
N THR A 58 -3.81 -1.73 7.97
CA THR A 58 -5.16 -1.61 7.42
C THR A 58 -6.24 -2.36 8.21
N LYS A 59 -5.91 -3.44 8.92
CA LYS A 59 -6.86 -4.13 9.81
C LYS A 59 -7.24 -3.30 11.04
N ASN A 60 -6.41 -2.34 11.43
CA ASN A 60 -6.67 -1.43 12.54
C ASN A 60 -7.24 -0.08 12.10
N THR A 61 -7.42 0.14 10.80
CA THR A 61 -8.11 1.33 10.29
C THR A 61 -9.61 1.09 10.44
N PRO A 62 -10.32 1.81 11.35
CA PRO A 62 -11.77 1.75 11.36
C PRO A 62 -12.28 2.19 9.98
N GLU A 63 -13.26 1.46 9.43
CA GLU A 63 -13.93 1.90 8.20
C GLU A 63 -14.39 3.35 8.40
N PRO A 64 -14.19 4.24 7.40
CA PRO A 64 -14.73 5.59 7.49
C PRO A 64 -16.24 5.45 7.68
N VAL A 65 -16.73 5.90 8.83
CA VAL A 65 -18.15 6.08 9.06
C VAL A 65 -18.60 7.05 7.99
N GLU A 66 -19.37 6.58 7.01
CA GLU A 66 -20.02 7.45 6.03
C GLU A 66 -20.81 8.48 6.83
N GLN A 67 -20.28 9.71 6.89
CA GLN A 67 -21.02 10.84 7.43
C GLN A 67 -22.06 11.15 6.36
N GLU A 68 -23.25 10.61 6.56
CA GLU A 68 -24.49 11.00 5.91
C GLU A 68 -24.70 12.50 6.22
N GLU A 69 -24.13 13.38 5.38
CA GLU A 69 -24.48 14.80 5.38
C GLU A 69 -25.91 14.93 4.87
N ALA A 70 -26.85 14.91 5.80
CA ALA A 70 -28.17 15.48 5.62
C ALA A 70 -28.05 17.00 5.72
N ALA A 71 -28.14 17.70 4.58
CA ALA A 71 -28.48 19.12 4.50
C ALA A 71 -29.19 19.43 3.19
#